data_AF-A0A442UPH2-F1
#
_entry.id   AF-A0A442UPH2-F1
#
_cell.length_a   1.000
_cell.length_b   1.000
_cell.length_c   1.000
_cell.angle_alpha   90.00
_cell.angle_beta   90.00
_cell.angle_gamma   90.00
#
_symmetry.space_group_name_H-M   'P 1'
#
loop_
_entity.id
_entity.type
_entity.pdbx_description
1 polymer ?
#
loop_
_entity_poly.entity_id
_entity_poly.type
_entity_poly.pdbx_seq_one_letter_code
_entity_poly.pdbx_strand_id
1 'polypeptide(L)'
;MSVLYAFRHTERGIQARAVPGIAEEQPRQPIQTRSTWTVDPTPIALQRAEGLRQLRRQGMPEWARDILAAVADRHAICPSDIASKKRNRPIVEARAEAAYLIKAAKPMLSSVILGKWFDKDHTSIAHLIARHQEQHGLPKLVGYNVSHVRIRMRNYWRAA
;
A
#
# COMPACT_ATOMS: atom_id res chain seq x y z
N MET A 1 83.04 -15.81 -10.38
CA MET A 1 82.35 -14.54 -10.71
C MET A 1 81.30 -14.32 -9.63
N SER A 2 81.60 -13.60 -8.55
CA SER A 2 81.35 -12.14 -8.39
C SER A 2 79.99 -11.76 -8.98
N VAL A 3 79.04 -11.19 -8.23
CA VAL A 3 79.15 -9.91 -7.53
C VAL A 3 78.23 -9.87 -6.30
N LEU A 4 78.81 -9.47 -5.17
CA LEU A 4 78.14 -8.90 -4.00
C LEU A 4 77.40 -7.61 -4.38
N TYR A 5 76.15 -7.42 -3.95
CA TYR A 5 75.66 -6.07 -3.71
C TYR A 5 74.99 -5.97 -2.34
N ALA A 6 75.64 -5.19 -1.49
CA ALA A 6 75.17 -4.73 -0.20
C ALA A 6 73.99 -3.77 -0.38
N PHE A 7 72.97 -3.91 0.45
CA PHE A 7 72.06 -2.81 0.74
C PHE A 7 72.06 -2.57 2.25
N ARG A 8 72.93 -1.63 2.64
CA ARG A 8 73.03 -1.08 3.99
C ARG A 8 71.94 -0.01 4.17
N HIS A 9 71.28 -0.09 5.32
CA HIS A 9 70.64 0.99 6.10
C HIS A 9 69.68 1.97 5.41
N THR A 10 68.43 1.92 5.88
CA THR A 10 67.63 3.11 6.20
C THR A 10 66.85 2.87 7.51
N GLU A 11 67.58 2.77 8.63
CA GLU A 11 67.02 2.73 9.99
C GLU A 11 66.76 4.14 10.57
N ARG A 12 66.72 5.19 9.75
CA ARG A 12 66.50 6.57 10.21
C ARG A 12 65.30 7.18 9.49
N GLY A 13 64.15 7.17 10.15
CA GLY A 13 62.98 7.91 9.66
C GLY A 13 61.68 7.75 10.44
N ILE A 14 61.63 6.87 11.46
CA ILE A 14 60.45 6.73 12.31
C ILE A 14 60.80 7.16 13.74
N GLN A 15 61.33 8.37 13.91
CA GLN A 15 61.35 9.01 15.22
C GLN A 15 60.34 10.15 15.23
N ALA A 16 59.29 9.90 16.03
CA ALA A 16 58.70 10.90 16.91
C ALA A 16 58.12 12.16 16.26
N ARG A 17 56.93 12.03 15.66
CA ARG A 17 55.85 12.93 16.05
C ARG A 17 55.03 12.19 17.11
N ALA A 18 55.50 12.25 18.35
CA ALA A 18 54.64 12.02 19.49
C ALA A 18 53.53 13.08 19.39
N VAL A 19 52.35 12.67 18.95
CA VAL A 19 51.15 13.49 19.04
C VAL A 19 50.95 13.73 20.54
N PRO A 20 51.02 14.99 21.03
CA PRO A 20 50.74 15.27 22.43
C PRO A 20 49.38 14.67 22.77
N GLY A 21 49.34 13.98 23.91
CA GLY A 21 48.28 13.08 24.32
C GLY A 21 46.90 13.53 23.84
N ILE A 22 46.20 12.59 23.21
CA ILE A 22 44.75 12.64 23.04
C ILE A 22 44.21 12.73 24.47
N ALA A 23 44.07 13.96 24.96
CA ALA A 23 43.43 14.27 26.22
C ALA A 23 42.07 13.57 26.16
N GLU A 24 41.79 12.75 27.17
CA GLU A 24 40.56 11.96 27.33
C GLU A 24 39.41 12.67 26.63
N GLU A 25 39.07 12.16 25.44
CA GLU A 25 38.02 12.71 24.63
C GLU A 25 36.75 12.37 25.41
N GLN A 26 36.34 13.32 26.27
CA GLN A 26 35.09 13.23 27.02
C GLN A 26 34.04 12.77 26.02
N PRO A 27 33.27 11.69 26.30
CA PRO A 27 32.33 11.15 25.35
C PRO A 27 31.41 12.29 24.95
N ARG A 28 31.59 12.81 23.73
CA ARG A 28 30.75 13.87 23.20
C ARG A 28 29.34 13.36 23.36
N GLN A 29 28.57 14.00 24.23
CA GLN A 29 27.19 13.58 24.43
C GLN A 29 26.56 13.52 23.04
N PRO A 30 25.85 12.42 22.72
CA PRO A 30 25.27 12.26 21.40
C PRO A 30 24.49 13.53 21.11
N ILE A 31 24.84 14.21 20.01
CA ILE A 31 24.16 15.43 19.58
C ILE A 31 22.70 15.03 19.52
N GLN A 32 21.91 15.48 20.49
CA GLN A 32 20.48 15.27 20.49
C GLN A 32 19.96 16.14 19.36
N THR A 33 19.97 15.58 18.14
CA THR A 33 19.23 16.10 17.01
C THR A 33 17.76 15.95 17.36
N ARG A 34 17.27 16.87 18.21
CA ARG A 34 15.87 17.29 18.26
C ARG A 34 15.55 17.94 16.92
N SER A 35 15.63 17.17 15.83
CA SER A 35 15.03 17.56 14.58
C SER A 35 13.55 17.25 14.72
N THR A 36 12.85 18.06 15.51
CA THR A 36 11.41 18.22 15.38
C THR A 36 11.17 19.00 14.09
N TRP A 37 11.58 18.45 12.95
CA TRP A 37 10.97 18.82 11.70
C TRP A 37 9.55 18.30 11.83
N THR A 38 8.66 19.16 12.30
CA THR A 38 7.22 18.96 12.17
C THR A 38 6.99 18.96 10.67
N VAL A 39 7.10 17.78 10.04
CA VAL A 39 6.84 17.66 8.61
C VAL A 39 5.36 17.94 8.47
N ASP A 40 5.04 19.13 8.00
CA ASP A 40 3.66 19.48 7.67
C ASP A 40 3.11 18.36 6.78
N PRO A 41 1.93 17.81 7.12
CA PRO A 41 1.39 16.67 6.40
C PRO A 41 1.26 17.05 4.93
N THR A 42 1.87 16.23 4.07
CA THR A 42 1.80 16.45 2.63
C THR A 42 0.33 16.49 2.18
N PRO A 43 -0.02 17.22 1.09
CA PRO A 43 -1.40 17.27 0.59
C PRO A 43 -2.02 15.89 0.37
N ILE A 44 -1.20 14.90 -0.03
CA ILE A 44 -1.60 13.50 -0.21
C ILE A 44 -2.00 12.86 1.12
N ALA A 45 -1.22 13.08 2.19
CA ALA A 45 -1.51 12.57 3.51
C ALA A 45 -2.83 13.14 4.06
N LEU A 46 -3.10 14.43 3.82
CA LEU A 46 -4.36 15.08 4.18
C LEU A 46 -5.54 14.48 3.42
N GLN A 47 -5.43 14.32 2.10
CA GLN A 47 -6.48 13.72 1.28
C GLN A 47 -6.78 12.28 1.71
N ARG A 48 -5.75 11.51 2.06
CA ARG A 48 -5.88 10.16 2.59
C ARG A 48 -6.60 10.14 3.94
N ALA A 49 -6.19 11.00 4.88
CA ALA A 49 -6.82 11.12 6.19
C ALA A 49 -8.29 11.54 6.07
N GLU A 50 -8.60 12.46 5.15
CA GLU A 50 -9.98 12.85 4.86
C GLU A 50 -10.80 11.70 4.28
N GLY A 51 -10.22 10.92 3.36
CA GLY A 51 -10.90 9.75 2.80
C GLY A 51 -11.24 8.70 3.85
N LEU A 52 -10.33 8.42 4.79
CA LEU A 52 -10.62 7.52 5.91
C LEU A 52 -11.68 8.09 6.87
N ARG A 53 -11.72 9.41 7.06
CA ARG A 53 -12.79 10.07 7.84
C ARG A 53 -14.14 9.94 7.15
N GLN A 54 -14.20 10.06 5.83
CA GLN A 54 -15.43 9.88 5.05
C GLN A 54 -15.97 8.45 5.20
N LEU A 55 -15.12 7.44 5.08
CA LEU A 55 -15.49 6.03 5.28
C LEU A 55 -16.05 5.78 6.69
N ARG A 56 -15.47 6.44 7.71
CA ARG A 56 -15.97 6.37 9.09
C ARG A 56 -17.39 6.95 9.19
N ARG A 57 -17.68 8.07 8.51
CA ARG A 57 -19.02 8.68 8.47
C ARG A 57 -20.06 7.78 7.78
N GLN A 58 -19.63 6.95 6.84
CA GLN A 58 -20.49 5.95 6.18
C GLN A 58 -20.76 4.70 7.04
N GLY A 59 -20.23 4.66 8.28
CA GLY A 59 -20.41 3.52 9.18
C GLY A 59 -19.58 2.30 8.82
N MET A 60 -18.48 2.48 8.08
CA MET A 60 -17.54 1.38 7.79
C MET A 60 -16.72 1.06 9.06
N PRO A 61 -16.74 -0.18 9.57
CA PRO A 61 -15.99 -0.56 10.77
C PRO A 61 -14.48 -0.47 10.53
N GLU A 62 -13.71 -0.36 11.61
CA GLU A 62 -12.24 -0.19 11.56
C GLU A 62 -11.54 -1.27 10.74
N TRP A 63 -11.78 -2.55 11.04
CA TRP A 63 -11.19 -3.67 10.32
C TRP A 63 -11.42 -3.62 8.79
N ALA A 64 -12.57 -3.11 8.34
CA ALA A 64 -12.87 -2.98 6.91
C ALA A 64 -12.15 -1.79 6.28
N ARG A 65 -11.98 -0.69 7.04
CA ARG A 65 -11.17 0.46 6.65
C ARG A 65 -9.70 0.10 6.54
N ASP A 66 -9.19 -0.78 7.41
CA ASP A 66 -7.80 -1.25 7.36
C ASP A 66 -7.54 -2.08 6.10
N ILE A 67 -8.45 -3.00 5.75
CA ILE A 67 -8.39 -3.75 4.48
C ILE A 67 -8.40 -2.79 3.30
N LEU A 68 -9.29 -1.79 3.31
CA LEU A 68 -9.40 -0.82 2.22
C LEU A 68 -8.14 0.05 2.12
N ALA A 69 -7.55 0.47 3.24
CA ALA A 69 -6.30 1.22 3.28
C ALA A 69 -5.14 0.41 2.70
N ALA A 70 -5.02 -0.88 3.06
CA ALA A 70 -4.00 -1.76 2.51
C ALA A 70 -4.14 -1.96 0.99
N VAL A 71 -5.38 -2.11 0.49
CA VAL A 71 -5.64 -2.19 -0.97
C VAL A 71 -5.31 -0.87 -1.66
N ALA A 72 -5.68 0.26 -1.05
CA ALA A 72 -5.31 1.59 -1.54
C ALA A 72 -3.79 1.74 -1.69
N ASP A 73 -3.01 1.25 -0.74
CA ASP A 73 -1.55 1.27 -0.80
C ASP A 73 -1.00 0.43 -1.96
N ARG A 74 -1.52 -0.79 -2.15
CA ARG A 74 -1.10 -1.67 -3.25
C ARG A 74 -1.36 -1.08 -4.62
N HIS A 75 -2.46 -0.35 -4.77
CA HIS A 75 -2.86 0.27 -6.04
C HIS A 75 -2.35 1.70 -6.22
N ALA A 76 -1.68 2.27 -5.21
CA ALA A 76 -1.29 3.69 -5.17
C ALA A 76 -2.47 4.65 -5.41
N ILE A 77 -3.63 4.36 -4.81
CA ILE A 77 -4.88 5.12 -4.95
C ILE A 77 -5.33 5.63 -3.57
N CYS A 78 -5.99 6.78 -3.52
CA CYS A 78 -6.54 7.28 -2.26
C CYS A 78 -7.75 6.42 -1.80
N PRO A 79 -7.86 6.06 -0.50
CA PRO A 79 -9.00 5.32 0.05
C PRO A 79 -10.37 5.91 -0.32
N SER A 80 -10.52 7.24 -0.37
CA SER A 80 -11.78 7.89 -0.79
C SER A 80 -12.13 7.63 -2.24
N ASP A 81 -11.15 7.53 -3.13
CA ASP A 81 -11.39 7.27 -4.55
C ASP A 81 -11.96 5.86 -4.75
N ILE A 82 -11.49 4.89 -3.97
CA ILE A 82 -12.02 3.51 -3.97
C ILE A 82 -13.51 3.51 -3.59
N ALA A 83 -13.91 4.30 -2.59
CA ALA A 83 -15.32 4.43 -2.18
C ALA A 83 -16.13 5.45 -2.99
N SER A 84 -15.51 6.13 -3.95
CA SER A 84 -16.17 7.16 -4.76
C SER A 84 -17.01 6.60 -5.90
N LYS A 85 -17.76 7.47 -6.59
CA LYS A 85 -18.47 7.11 -7.81
C LYS A 85 -17.57 6.94 -9.04
N LYS A 86 -16.29 7.33 -8.97
CA LYS A 86 -15.34 7.30 -10.11
C LYS A 86 -15.19 5.89 -10.69
N ARG A 87 -15.12 5.81 -12.02
CA ARG A 87 -15.12 4.55 -12.78
C ARG A 87 -13.83 4.31 -13.58
N ASN A 88 -12.75 5.03 -13.26
CA ASN A 88 -11.45 4.78 -13.88
C ASN A 88 -11.01 3.36 -13.60
N ARG A 89 -10.41 2.71 -14.60
CA ARG A 89 -10.09 1.27 -14.54
C ARG A 89 -9.27 0.88 -13.29
N PRO A 90 -8.18 1.60 -12.91
CA PRO A 90 -7.43 1.27 -11.70
C PRO A 90 -8.28 1.34 -10.43
N ILE A 91 -9.14 2.36 -10.31
CA ILE A 91 -10.04 2.54 -9.17
C ILE A 91 -11.07 1.40 -9.10
N VAL A 92 -11.60 0.97 -10.24
CA VAL A 92 -12.58 -0.13 -10.30
C VAL A 92 -11.93 -1.45 -9.91
N GLU A 93 -10.69 -1.70 -10.34
CA GLU A 93 -9.92 -2.89 -9.98
C GLU A 93 -9.61 -2.91 -8.47
N ALA A 94 -9.08 -1.81 -7.93
CA ALA A 94 -8.86 -1.65 -6.49
C ALA A 94 -10.15 -1.82 -5.66
N ARG A 95 -11.27 -1.25 -6.13
CA ARG A 95 -12.58 -1.40 -5.48
C ARG A 95 -13.07 -2.85 -5.49
N ALA A 96 -12.92 -3.54 -6.61
CA ALA A 96 -13.35 -4.93 -6.73
C ALA A 96 -12.56 -5.84 -5.78
N GLU A 97 -11.25 -5.61 -5.68
CA GLU A 97 -10.37 -6.31 -4.74
C GLU A 97 -10.74 -6.01 -3.28
N ALA A 98 -10.91 -4.73 -2.91
CA ALA A 98 -11.31 -4.35 -1.55
C ALA A 98 -12.66 -4.96 -1.16
N ALA A 99 -13.66 -4.90 -2.03
CA ALA A 99 -14.97 -5.50 -1.79
C ALA A 99 -14.88 -7.02 -1.61
N TYR A 100 -14.05 -7.70 -2.41
CA TYR A 100 -13.81 -9.13 -2.27
C TYR A 100 -13.18 -9.47 -0.91
N LEU A 101 -12.10 -8.77 -0.53
CA LEU A 101 -11.39 -9.04 0.73
C LEU A 101 -12.26 -8.78 1.96
N ILE A 102 -13.04 -7.70 1.96
CA ILE A 102 -13.98 -7.41 3.06
C ILE A 102 -15.06 -8.51 3.16
N LYS A 103 -15.59 -8.96 2.02
CA LYS A 103 -16.56 -10.06 1.98
C LYS A 103 -15.95 -11.40 2.39
N ALA A 104 -14.68 -11.64 2.06
CA ALA A 104 -13.94 -12.83 2.46
C ALA A 104 -13.71 -12.85 3.98
N ALA A 105 -13.35 -11.70 4.57
CA ALA A 105 -13.14 -11.56 6.01
C ALA A 105 -14.44 -11.78 6.81
N LYS A 106 -15.59 -11.36 6.28
CA LYS A 106 -16.91 -11.60 6.91
C LYS A 106 -17.96 -12.04 5.88
N PRO A 107 -18.06 -13.35 5.58
CA PRO A 107 -18.97 -13.87 4.55
C PRO A 107 -20.45 -13.56 4.79
N MET A 108 -20.87 -13.37 6.04
CA MET A 108 -22.26 -13.03 6.39
C MET A 108 -22.66 -11.59 6.05
N LEU A 109 -21.74 -10.70 5.65
CA LEU A 109 -22.07 -9.33 5.27
C LEU A 109 -22.97 -9.30 4.03
N SER A 110 -24.09 -8.59 4.10
CA SER A 110 -24.96 -8.43 2.93
C SER A 110 -24.32 -7.50 1.89
N SER A 111 -24.58 -7.76 0.61
CA SER A 111 -24.14 -6.88 -0.49
C SER A 111 -24.76 -5.48 -0.38
N VAL A 112 -25.89 -5.35 0.33
CA VAL A 112 -26.54 -4.05 0.62
C VAL A 112 -25.68 -3.20 1.54
N ILE A 113 -25.12 -3.79 2.60
CA ILE A 113 -24.22 -3.08 3.51
C ILE A 113 -22.94 -2.66 2.77
N LEU A 114 -22.35 -3.56 1.99
CA LEU A 114 -21.20 -3.23 1.15
C LEU A 114 -21.53 -2.11 0.15
N GLY A 115 -22.70 -2.14 -0.48
CA GLY A 115 -23.18 -1.07 -1.35
C GLY A 115 -23.23 0.29 -0.68
N LYS A 116 -23.75 0.36 0.56
CA LYS A 116 -23.75 1.59 1.36
C LYS A 116 -22.35 2.13 1.62
N TRP A 117 -21.41 1.24 1.97
CA TRP A 117 -20.02 1.61 2.25
C TRP A 117 -19.26 2.11 1.02
N PHE A 118 -19.57 1.59 -0.17
CA PHE A 118 -18.92 2.00 -1.42
C PHE A 118 -19.72 3.03 -2.23
N ASP A 119 -20.83 3.55 -1.70
CA ASP A 119 -21.77 4.44 -2.41
C ASP A 119 -22.18 3.86 -3.79
N LYS A 120 -22.59 2.57 -3.79
CA LYS A 120 -22.97 1.79 -4.97
C LYS A 120 -24.19 0.92 -4.72
N ASP A 121 -24.88 0.60 -5.82
CA ASP A 121 -25.93 -0.41 -5.81
C ASP A 121 -25.36 -1.78 -5.43
N HIS A 122 -26.09 -2.48 -4.57
CA HIS A 122 -25.70 -3.79 -4.06
C HIS A 122 -25.50 -4.85 -5.17
N THR A 123 -26.25 -4.74 -6.27
CA THR A 123 -26.10 -5.58 -7.47
C THR A 123 -24.79 -5.28 -8.21
N SER A 124 -24.40 -4.00 -8.28
CA SER A 124 -23.11 -3.58 -8.84
C SER A 124 -21.96 -4.12 -8.01
N ILE A 125 -22.08 -4.12 -6.68
CA ILE A 125 -21.07 -4.72 -5.79
C ILE A 125 -21.00 -6.24 -5.97
N ALA A 126 -22.14 -6.92 -6.04
CA ALA A 126 -22.16 -8.36 -6.30
C ALA A 126 -21.49 -8.70 -7.64
N HIS A 127 -21.77 -7.93 -8.69
CA HIS A 127 -21.12 -8.06 -9.98
C HIS A 127 -19.61 -7.81 -9.91
N LEU A 128 -19.16 -6.76 -9.19
CA LEU A 128 -17.73 -6.45 -9.03
C LEU A 128 -16.98 -7.60 -8.35
N ILE A 129 -17.51 -8.14 -7.26
CA ILE A 129 -16.91 -9.26 -6.53
C ILE A 129 -16.86 -10.50 -7.43
N ALA A 130 -17.94 -10.82 -8.13
CA ALA A 130 -17.99 -11.97 -9.02
C ALA A 130 -17.01 -11.86 -10.19
N ARG A 131 -16.85 -10.64 -10.75
CA ARG A 131 -15.87 -10.37 -11.80
C ARG A 131 -14.44 -10.56 -11.28
N HIS A 132 -14.13 -10.07 -10.08
CA HIS A 132 -12.81 -10.25 -9.46
C HIS A 132 -12.51 -11.73 -9.22
N GLN A 133 -13.50 -12.52 -8.80
CA GLN A 133 -13.38 -13.96 -8.64
C GLN A 133 -13.05 -14.68 -9.95
N GLU A 134 -13.79 -14.38 -11.02
CA GLU A 134 -13.56 -14.96 -12.35
C GLU A 134 -12.18 -14.57 -12.90
N GLN A 135 -11.79 -13.31 -12.74
CA GLN A 135 -10.52 -12.78 -13.25
C GLN A 135 -9.29 -13.39 -12.58
N HIS A 136 -9.37 -13.70 -11.28
CA HIS A 136 -8.23 -14.19 -10.49
C HIS A 136 -8.34 -15.68 -10.10
N GLY A 137 -9.40 -16.38 -10.52
CA GLY A 137 -9.63 -17.79 -10.16
C GLY A 137 -9.88 -18.01 -8.65
N LEU A 138 -10.46 -17.03 -7.97
CA LEU A 138 -10.65 -17.05 -6.51
C LEU A 138 -11.95 -17.77 -6.10
N PRO A 139 -12.06 -18.23 -4.84
CA PRO A 139 -13.27 -18.84 -4.30
C PRO A 139 -14.53 -17.96 -4.48
N LYS A 140 -15.65 -18.60 -4.83
CA LYS A 140 -16.94 -17.93 -5.02
C LYS A 140 -17.57 -17.58 -3.67
N LEU A 141 -17.61 -16.27 -3.37
CA LEU A 141 -18.26 -15.67 -2.20
C LEU A 141 -19.67 -15.14 -2.48
N VAL A 142 -20.01 -14.97 -3.76
CA VAL A 142 -21.32 -14.47 -4.20
C VAL A 142 -21.87 -15.40 -5.28
N GLY A 143 -23.18 -15.65 -5.25
CA GLY A 143 -23.85 -16.52 -6.23
C GLY A 143 -24.06 -15.88 -7.61
N TYR A 144 -23.47 -14.70 -7.86
CA TYR A 144 -23.66 -13.98 -9.12
C TYR A 144 -22.81 -14.60 -10.24
N ASN A 145 -23.46 -15.06 -11.32
CA ASN A 145 -22.77 -15.69 -12.45
C ASN A 145 -22.56 -14.69 -13.60
N VAL A 146 -21.34 -14.14 -13.71
CA VAL A 146 -20.97 -13.15 -14.72
C VAL A 146 -21.05 -13.71 -16.13
N SER A 147 -20.61 -14.95 -16.35
CA SER A 147 -20.57 -15.60 -17.66
C SER A 147 -21.98 -15.84 -18.19
N HIS A 148 -22.92 -16.27 -17.34
CA HIS A 148 -24.33 -16.42 -17.70
C HIS A 148 -24.93 -15.08 -18.14
N VAL A 149 -24.71 -14.01 -17.39
CA VAL A 149 -25.22 -12.68 -17.73
C VAL A 149 -24.65 -12.20 -19.08
N ARG A 150 -23.37 -12.44 -19.36
CA ARG A 150 -22.77 -12.14 -20.67
C ARG A 150 -23.41 -12.93 -21.80
N ILE A 151 -23.64 -14.23 -21.63
CA ILE A 151 -24.31 -15.09 -22.63
C ILE A 151 -25.71 -14.56 -22.93
N ARG A 152 -26.50 -14.26 -21.87
CA ARG A 152 -27.85 -13.71 -22.02
C ARG A 152 -27.84 -12.39 -22.80
N MET A 153 -26.95 -11.46 -22.44
CA MET A 153 -26.84 -10.18 -23.15
C MET A 153 -26.42 -10.37 -24.61
N ARG A 154 -25.45 -11.26 -24.88
CA ARG A 154 -25.03 -11.59 -26.26
C ARG A 154 -26.19 -12.12 -27.10
N ASN A 155 -27.03 -12.99 -26.53
CA ASN A 155 -28.18 -13.55 -27.24
C ASN A 155 -29.26 -12.50 -27.48
N TYR A 156 -29.50 -11.61 -26.51
CA TYR A 156 -30.43 -10.48 -26.66
C TYR A 156 -30.06 -9.60 -27.87
N TRP A 157 -28.79 -9.20 -27.97
CA TRP A 157 -28.31 -8.37 -29.09
C TRP A 157 -28.27 -9.08 -30.45
N ARG A 158 -28.34 -10.41 -30.49
CA ARG A 158 -28.42 -11.17 -31.75
C ARG A 158 -29.86 -11.35 -32.24
N ALA A 159 -30.84 -11.20 -31.35
CA ALA A 159 -32.25 -11.37 -31.64
C ALA A 159 -32.97 -10.04 -31.95
N ALA A 160 -32.31 -8.91 -31.67
CA ALA A 160 -32.76 -7.55 -32.00
C ALA A 160 -32.16 -7.11 -33.33
#